data_AF-A0AAD5BDR3-F1
#
_entry.id   AF-A0AAD5BDR3-F1
#
_cell.length_a   1.000
_cell.length_b   1.000
_cell.length_c   1.000
_cell.angle_alpha   90.00
_cell.angle_beta   90.00
_cell.angle_gamma   90.00
#
_symmetry.space_group_name_H-M   'P 1'
#
loop_
_entity.id
_entity.type
_entity.pdbx_description
1 polymer ?
#
loop_
_entity_poly.entity_id
_entity_poly.type
_entity_poly.pdbx_seq_one_letter_code
_entity_poly.pdbx_strand_id
1 'polypeptide(L)'
;MSSPQGGGSGAQQHSDEEERYVPDIYSSDKQHKLQQSKLVDWAVFSEILQMDEDEEGFSQQLVETFVSQVEETFEKIEQYLKEKDLEQLSSSGHFLKGSAAALGLTAISGECERIQNYGHKVNFDNFSQKKEESGKSVSENGDESESKSNGTSTKDGESTTTQTSKSESQNATGKSVTKKERDDDDGDESRDGFWIAAIEDALSRAKDGFVKTRKALDEFYA
;
A
#
# COMPACT_ATOMS: atom_id res chain seq x y z
N MET A 1 -41.26 17.99 78.02
CA MET A 1 -40.05 17.15 78.01
C MET A 1 -40.10 16.36 76.71
N SER A 2 -39.64 16.95 75.61
CA SER A 2 -38.26 16.87 75.09
C SER A 2 -38.02 15.56 74.32
N SER A 3 -38.22 15.62 72.99
CA SER A 3 -37.36 15.15 71.88
C SER A 3 -36.75 13.72 71.86
N PRO A 4 -36.19 13.23 70.74
CA PRO A 4 -36.55 13.35 69.31
C PRO A 4 -36.32 12.07 68.45
N GLN A 5 -36.67 12.21 67.17
CA GLN A 5 -36.16 11.60 65.92
C GLN A 5 -34.99 10.59 65.94
N GLY A 6 -35.12 9.57 65.09
CA GLY A 6 -34.02 8.85 64.43
C GLY A 6 -34.60 7.86 63.41
N GLY A 7 -34.14 7.72 62.18
CA GLY A 7 -33.11 8.40 61.42
C GLY A 7 -33.21 7.84 60.01
N GLY A 8 -33.45 8.71 59.03
CA GLY A 8 -33.23 8.38 57.63
C GLY A 8 -31.73 8.44 57.35
N SER A 9 -31.18 7.37 56.82
CA SER A 9 -29.83 7.27 56.28
C SER A 9 -29.86 6.03 55.40
N GLY A 10 -29.69 6.10 54.10
CA GLY A 10 -29.06 7.10 53.25
C GLY A 10 -28.52 6.25 52.12
N ALA A 11 -29.15 6.33 50.96
CA ALA A 11 -28.67 5.63 49.78
C ALA A 11 -27.27 6.14 49.49
N GLN A 12 -26.25 5.31 49.71
CA GLN A 12 -24.93 5.52 49.15
C GLN A 12 -25.06 5.36 47.64
N GLN A 13 -25.22 6.50 46.98
CA GLN A 13 -24.95 6.65 45.57
C GLN A 13 -23.44 6.44 45.40
N HIS A 14 -23.05 5.22 45.03
CA HIS A 14 -21.79 4.97 44.34
C HIS A 14 -21.99 5.48 42.92
N SER A 15 -21.71 6.77 42.70
CA SER A 15 -21.32 7.27 41.39
C SER A 15 -19.80 7.20 41.34
N ASP A 16 -19.28 5.98 41.21
CA ASP A 16 -17.96 5.80 40.67
C ASP A 16 -18.10 6.12 39.18
N GLU A 17 -17.79 7.37 38.81
CA GLU A 17 -17.45 7.70 37.43
C GLU A 17 -16.23 6.82 37.10
N GLU A 18 -16.50 5.68 36.46
CA GLU A 18 -15.49 4.84 35.85
C GLU A 18 -14.79 5.72 34.82
N GLU A 19 -13.69 6.34 35.24
CA GLU A 19 -12.78 7.10 34.39
C GLU A 19 -12.23 6.09 33.38
N ARG A 20 -12.98 5.94 32.27
CA ARG A 20 -12.67 5.00 31.20
C ARG A 20 -11.26 5.32 30.76
N TYR A 21 -10.33 4.42 31.06
CA TYR A 21 -8.95 4.52 30.60
C TYR A 21 -8.98 4.69 29.08
N VAL A 22 -8.60 5.86 28.60
CA VAL A 22 -8.44 6.13 27.17
C VAL A 22 -6.94 6.04 26.90
N PRO A 23 -6.47 5.03 26.15
CA PRO A 23 -5.06 4.95 25.74
C PRO A 23 -4.58 6.25 25.11
N ASP A 24 -3.34 6.66 25.41
CA ASP A 24 -2.77 7.94 24.95
C ASP A 24 -2.66 8.05 23.41
N ILE A 25 -2.75 6.92 22.68
CA ILE A 25 -2.82 6.89 21.21
C ILE A 25 -4.07 7.61 20.65
N TYR A 26 -5.12 7.76 21.45
CA TYR A 26 -6.32 8.54 21.11
C TYR A 26 -6.21 10.01 21.48
N SER A 27 -5.07 10.44 22.03
CA SER A 27 -4.79 11.86 22.23
C SER A 27 -4.79 12.57 20.87
N SER A 28 -5.50 13.70 20.81
CA SER A 28 -5.58 14.52 19.60
C SER A 28 -4.21 14.90 19.07
N ASP A 29 -3.21 15.03 19.95
CA ASP A 29 -1.86 15.45 19.56
C ASP A 29 -1.11 14.37 18.76
N LYS A 30 -1.20 13.10 19.18
CA LYS A 30 -0.56 11.99 18.46
C LYS A 30 -1.21 11.74 17.10
N GLN A 31 -2.54 11.72 17.06
CA GLN A 31 -3.31 11.57 15.81
C GLN A 31 -3.01 12.71 14.83
N HIS A 32 -3.03 13.95 15.30
CA HIS A 32 -2.72 15.11 14.49
C HIS A 32 -1.28 15.09 13.97
N LYS A 33 -0.31 14.69 14.80
CA LYS A 33 1.09 14.53 14.38
C LYS A 33 1.25 13.49 13.28
N LEU A 34 0.60 12.32 13.41
CA LEU A 34 0.63 11.28 12.40
C LEU A 34 -0.04 11.75 11.09
N GLN A 35 -1.21 12.39 11.18
CA GLN A 35 -1.89 12.95 10.02
C GLN A 35 -1.04 14.02 9.31
N GLN A 36 -0.36 14.90 10.06
CA GLN A 36 0.51 15.93 9.51
C GLN A 36 1.76 15.37 8.82
N SER A 37 2.19 14.15 9.17
CA SER A 37 3.32 13.50 8.50
C SER A 37 3.08 13.24 7.01
N LYS A 38 1.80 13.14 6.60
CA LYS A 38 1.36 12.75 5.24
C LYS A 38 1.87 11.37 4.79
N LEU A 39 2.37 10.55 5.72
CA LEU A 39 2.83 9.19 5.44
C LEU A 39 1.69 8.17 5.46
N VAL A 40 0.58 8.55 6.07
CA VAL A 40 -0.62 7.73 6.27
C VAL A 40 -1.82 8.52 5.79
N ASP A 41 -2.67 7.88 4.97
CA ASP A 41 -4.01 8.35 4.69
C ASP A 41 -4.87 8.19 5.94
N TRP A 42 -5.14 9.32 6.58
CA TRP A 42 -5.90 9.35 7.82
C TRP A 42 -7.33 8.83 7.65
N ALA A 43 -7.96 9.01 6.49
CA ALA A 43 -9.31 8.51 6.28
C ALA A 43 -9.36 6.99 6.44
N VAL A 44 -8.41 6.29 5.82
CA VAL A 44 -8.29 4.82 5.91
C VAL A 44 -7.81 4.40 7.31
N PHE A 45 -6.74 5.00 7.81
CA PHE A 45 -6.13 4.56 9.07
C PHE A 45 -7.03 4.81 10.29
N SER A 46 -7.84 5.88 10.28
CA SER A 46 -8.79 6.15 11.36
C SER A 46 -9.92 5.12 11.45
N GLU A 47 -10.29 4.47 10.35
CA GLU A 47 -11.24 3.35 10.36
C GLU A 47 -10.63 2.12 11.05
N ILE A 48 -9.34 1.86 10.84
CA ILE A 48 -8.61 0.79 11.51
C ILE A 48 -8.49 1.09 13.01
N LEU A 49 -8.19 2.34 13.39
CA LEU A 49 -8.14 2.74 14.80
C LEU A 49 -9.49 2.60 15.51
N GLN A 50 -10.61 2.77 14.81
CA GLN A 50 -11.93 2.55 15.41
C GLN A 50 -12.16 1.09 15.79
N MET A 51 -11.48 0.14 15.14
CA MET A 51 -11.58 -1.28 15.50
C MET A 51 -10.96 -1.59 16.88
N ASP A 52 -10.07 -0.73 17.37
CA ASP A 52 -9.48 -0.87 18.71
C ASP A 52 -10.48 -0.62 19.85
N GLU A 53 -11.65 -0.03 19.55
CA GLU A 53 -12.74 0.12 20.52
C GLU A 53 -13.34 -1.23 20.93
N ASP A 54 -13.39 -2.18 19.98
CA ASP A 54 -13.89 -3.54 20.20
C ASP A 54 -12.75 -4.53 20.54
N GLU A 55 -11.55 -4.34 19.97
CA GLU A 55 -10.38 -5.19 20.17
C GLU A 55 -9.11 -4.35 20.42
N GLU A 56 -8.81 -4.08 21.69
CA GLU A 56 -7.65 -3.27 22.08
C GLU A 56 -6.34 -3.80 21.47
N GLY A 57 -5.64 -2.94 20.74
CA GLY A 57 -4.35 -3.27 20.11
C GLY A 57 -4.45 -3.93 18.74
N PHE A 58 -5.65 -4.10 18.18
CA PHE A 58 -5.85 -4.64 16.83
C PHE A 58 -5.05 -3.86 15.78
N SER A 59 -5.13 -2.53 15.78
CA SER A 59 -4.47 -1.65 14.83
C SER A 59 -2.95 -1.79 14.89
N GLN A 60 -2.39 -1.87 16.10
CA GLN A 60 -0.96 -2.07 16.31
C GLN A 60 -0.52 -3.43 15.79
N GLN A 61 -1.25 -4.51 16.12
CA GLN A 61 -0.94 -5.85 15.63
C GLN A 61 -1.00 -5.92 14.09
N LEU A 62 -1.95 -5.24 13.47
CA LEU A 62 -2.06 -5.16 12.01
C LEU A 62 -0.86 -4.43 11.40
N VAL A 63 -0.41 -3.34 12.02
CA VAL A 63 0.80 -2.61 11.62
C VAL A 63 2.05 -3.47 11.77
N GLU A 64 2.22 -4.18 12.89
CA GLU A 64 3.37 -5.08 13.12
C GLU A 64 3.41 -6.24 12.11
N THR A 65 2.23 -6.78 11.78
CA THR A 65 2.07 -7.80 10.74
C THR A 65 2.49 -7.24 9.38
N PHE A 66 2.06 -6.02 9.03
CA PHE A 66 2.47 -5.36 7.81
C PHE A 66 3.98 -5.09 7.75
N VAL A 67 4.59 -4.61 8.84
CA VAL A 67 6.04 -4.40 8.95
C VAL A 67 6.81 -5.67 8.59
N SER A 68 6.39 -6.81 9.13
CA SER A 68 7.00 -8.11 8.83
C SER A 68 6.84 -8.48 7.34
N GLN A 69 5.65 -8.26 6.77
CA GLN A 69 5.40 -8.51 5.34
C GLN A 69 6.28 -7.63 4.44
N VAL A 70 6.50 -6.36 4.80
CA VAL A 70 7.37 -5.45 4.03
C VAL A 70 8.80 -5.96 4.04
N GLU A 71 9.33 -6.29 5.21
CA GLU A 71 10.71 -6.79 5.37
C GLU A 71 10.93 -8.04 4.51
N GLU A 72 10.07 -9.05 4.65
CA GLU A 72 10.15 -10.28 3.85
C GLU A 72 10.00 -10.04 2.34
N THR A 73 9.11 -9.13 1.95
CA THR A 73 8.86 -8.87 0.52
C THR A 73 9.99 -8.08 -0.10
N PHE A 74 10.60 -7.13 0.62
CA PHE A 74 11.78 -6.41 0.13
C PHE A 74 12.96 -7.35 -0.09
N GLU A 75 13.19 -8.33 0.78
CA GLU A 75 14.22 -9.36 0.57
C GLU A 75 13.97 -10.19 -0.70
N LYS A 76 12.71 -10.59 -0.93
CA LYS A 76 12.31 -11.31 -2.15
C LYS A 76 12.52 -10.45 -3.40
N ILE A 77 12.13 -9.17 -3.37
CA ILE A 77 12.33 -8.25 -4.50
C ILE A 77 13.83 -8.08 -4.79
N GLU A 78 14.68 -7.93 -3.77
CA GLU A 78 16.14 -7.88 -3.96
C GLU A 78 16.70 -9.15 -4.60
N GLN A 79 16.17 -10.32 -4.25
CA GLN A 79 16.55 -11.58 -4.87
C GLN A 79 16.12 -11.61 -6.34
N TYR A 80 14.86 -11.30 -6.64
CA TYR A 80 14.34 -11.30 -8.01
C TYR A 80 15.01 -10.25 -8.90
N LEU A 81 15.47 -9.13 -8.33
CA LEU A 81 16.31 -8.15 -9.04
C LEU A 81 17.63 -8.76 -9.52
N LYS A 82 18.29 -9.59 -8.69
CA LYS A 82 19.53 -10.28 -9.08
C LYS A 82 19.30 -11.33 -10.15
N GLU A 83 18.14 -12.00 -10.09
CA GLU A 83 17.70 -13.01 -11.05
C GLU A 83 17.10 -12.37 -12.32
N LYS A 84 16.87 -11.05 -12.31
CA LYS A 84 16.14 -10.29 -13.34
C LYS A 84 14.74 -10.84 -13.63
N ASP A 85 14.06 -11.41 -12.63
CA ASP A 85 12.73 -12.01 -12.78
C ASP A 85 11.62 -10.94 -12.68
N LEU A 86 11.28 -10.35 -13.82
CA LEU A 86 10.28 -9.28 -13.92
C LEU A 86 8.85 -9.73 -13.53
N GLU A 87 8.52 -11.01 -13.72
CA GLU A 87 7.20 -11.55 -13.35
C GLU A 87 7.07 -11.60 -11.82
N GLN A 88 8.08 -12.14 -11.14
CA GLN A 88 8.10 -12.21 -9.68
C GLN A 88 8.24 -10.84 -9.03
N LEU A 89 8.97 -9.90 -9.66
CA LEU A 89 9.01 -8.50 -9.24
C LEU A 89 7.62 -7.86 -9.32
N SER A 90 6.89 -8.07 -10.43
CA SER A 90 5.53 -7.55 -10.57
C SER A 90 4.57 -8.12 -9.52
N SER A 91 4.60 -9.44 -9.33
CA SER A 91 3.78 -10.15 -8.34
C SER A 91 4.04 -9.65 -6.91
N SER A 92 5.31 -9.47 -6.54
CA SER A 92 5.71 -8.94 -5.24
C SER A 92 5.25 -7.49 -5.04
N GLY A 93 5.39 -6.65 -6.07
CA GLY A 93 4.87 -5.28 -6.08
C GLY A 93 3.35 -5.24 -5.90
N HIS A 94 2.61 -6.08 -6.61
CA HIS A 94 1.15 -6.18 -6.48
C HIS A 94 0.71 -6.58 -5.07
N PHE A 95 1.35 -7.60 -4.50
CA PHE A 95 1.07 -8.08 -3.15
C PHE A 95 1.25 -6.96 -2.12
N LEU A 96 2.42 -6.31 -2.12
CA LEU A 96 2.74 -5.30 -1.11
C LEU A 96 1.94 -4.00 -1.33
N LYS A 97 1.62 -3.66 -2.59
CA LYS A 97 0.72 -2.54 -2.92
C LYS A 97 -0.63 -2.70 -2.23
N GLY A 98 -1.24 -3.89 -2.34
CA GLY A 98 -2.54 -4.19 -1.74
C GLY A 98 -2.50 -4.12 -0.22
N SER A 99 -1.48 -4.73 0.39
CA SER A 99 -1.27 -4.71 1.84
C SER A 99 -1.08 -3.28 2.36
N ALA A 100 -0.22 -2.48 1.72
CA ALA A 100 0.02 -1.09 2.09
C ALA A 100 -1.23 -0.20 1.92
N ALA A 101 -2.00 -0.39 0.86
CA ALA A 101 -3.22 0.37 0.59
C ALA A 101 -4.29 0.12 1.67
N ALA A 102 -4.42 -1.12 2.14
CA ALA A 102 -5.36 -1.47 3.20
C ALA A 102 -5.08 -0.76 4.54
N LEU A 103 -3.82 -0.35 4.78
CA LEU A 103 -3.41 0.45 5.95
C LEU A 103 -3.33 1.96 5.68
N GLY A 104 -3.72 2.42 4.49
CA GLY A 104 -3.60 3.83 4.11
C GLY A 104 -2.17 4.31 3.85
N LEU A 105 -1.21 3.40 3.66
CA LEU A 105 0.22 3.73 3.48
C LEU A 105 0.52 4.08 2.01
N THR A 106 -0.08 5.16 1.54
CA THR A 106 -0.13 5.56 0.13
C THR A 106 1.24 5.74 -0.52
N ALA A 107 2.23 6.26 0.21
CA ALA A 107 3.59 6.42 -0.31
C ALA A 107 4.23 5.06 -0.66
N ILE A 108 4.14 4.09 0.25
CA ILE A 108 4.67 2.73 0.01
C ILE A 108 3.86 2.05 -1.09
N SER A 109 2.53 2.18 -1.05
CA SER A 109 1.63 1.61 -2.06
C SER A 109 1.95 2.12 -3.47
N GLY A 110 2.22 3.43 -3.63
CA GLY A 110 2.59 4.04 -4.91
C GLY A 110 3.93 3.55 -5.47
N GLU A 111 4.94 3.37 -4.62
CA GLU A 111 6.22 2.79 -5.07
C GLU A 111 6.07 1.29 -5.41
N CYS A 112 5.21 0.55 -4.69
CA CYS A 112 4.90 -0.84 -5.04
C CYS A 112 4.12 -0.96 -6.37
N GLU A 113 3.26 0.02 -6.67
CA GLU A 113 2.61 0.13 -7.98
C GLU A 113 3.62 0.39 -9.11
N ARG A 114 4.68 1.16 -8.85
CA ARG A 114 5.80 1.30 -9.80
C ARG A 114 6.48 -0.03 -10.06
N ILE A 115 6.86 -0.75 -9.00
CA ILE A 115 7.49 -2.08 -9.11
C ILE A 115 6.59 -3.02 -9.94
N GLN A 116 5.29 -3.03 -9.66
CA GLN A 116 4.30 -3.82 -10.40
C GLN A 116 4.31 -3.48 -11.91
N ASN A 117 4.13 -2.20 -12.24
CA ASN A 117 4.00 -1.77 -13.63
C ASN A 117 5.32 -1.92 -14.41
N TYR A 118 6.46 -1.62 -13.80
CA TYR A 118 7.76 -1.82 -14.42
C TYR A 118 8.08 -3.30 -14.64
N GLY A 119 7.66 -4.20 -13.74
CA GLY A 119 7.71 -5.65 -13.97
C GLY A 119 6.88 -6.08 -15.18
N HIS A 120 5.77 -5.41 -15.47
CA HIS A 120 5.00 -5.58 -16.70
C HIS A 120 5.54 -4.81 -17.92
N LYS A 121 6.71 -4.18 -17.80
CA LYS A 121 7.31 -3.32 -18.83
C LYS A 121 6.39 -2.15 -19.23
N VAL A 122 5.68 -1.58 -18.25
CA VAL A 122 4.79 -0.41 -18.40
C VAL A 122 5.39 0.80 -17.68
N ASN A 123 5.83 1.79 -18.44
CA ASN A 123 6.29 3.08 -17.90
C ASN A 123 5.13 4.07 -17.88
N PHE A 124 4.33 4.06 -16.82
CA PHE A 124 3.13 4.89 -16.71
C PHE A 124 3.39 6.30 -16.15
N ASP A 125 4.53 6.49 -15.50
CA ASP A 125 4.88 7.74 -14.82
C ASP A 125 6.05 8.50 -15.47
N ASN A 126 6.44 8.08 -16.68
CA ASN A 126 7.51 8.65 -17.49
C ASN A 126 8.89 8.62 -16.80
N PHE A 127 9.17 7.57 -16.03
CA PHE A 127 10.49 7.36 -15.45
C PHE A 127 11.58 7.40 -16.53
N SER A 128 12.63 8.15 -16.26
CA SER A 128 13.80 8.31 -17.11
C SER A 128 15.02 8.13 -16.25
N GLN A 129 15.90 7.17 -16.60
CA GLN A 129 17.17 7.01 -15.90
C GLN A 129 17.96 8.33 -16.04
N LYS A 130 18.20 9.02 -14.92
CA LYS A 130 19.14 10.13 -14.92
C LYS A 130 20.51 9.55 -15.21
N LYS A 131 21.02 9.77 -16.43
CA LYS A 131 22.45 9.66 -16.66
C LYS A 131 23.08 10.74 -15.81
N GLU A 132 23.92 10.36 -14.86
CA GLU A 132 24.81 11.27 -14.15
C GLU A 132 25.78 11.88 -15.18
N GLU A 133 25.32 12.89 -15.91
CA GLU A 133 26.16 13.79 -16.71
C GLU A 133 26.66 14.89 -15.77
N SER A 134 27.93 14.81 -15.41
CA SER A 134 28.73 15.97 -15.03
C SER A 134 28.65 17.00 -16.18
N GLY A 135 27.77 17.99 -16.07
CA GLY A 135 27.57 18.94 -17.17
C GLY A 135 26.41 19.91 -16.98
N LYS A 136 26.70 21.04 -16.34
CA LYS A 136 25.86 22.24 -16.25
C LYS A 136 25.22 22.64 -17.59
N SER A 137 23.89 22.77 -17.63
CA SER A 137 23.22 23.82 -18.42
C SER A 137 21.85 24.15 -17.85
N VAL A 138 21.71 25.43 -17.50
CA VAL A 138 20.49 26.15 -17.15
C VAL A 138 19.75 26.47 -18.44
N SER A 139 18.43 26.27 -18.49
CA SER A 139 17.54 27.27 -19.08
C SER A 139 16.09 27.07 -18.58
N GLU A 140 15.55 28.19 -18.11
CA GLU A 140 14.17 28.46 -17.68
C GLU A 140 13.14 28.55 -18.82
N ASN A 141 11.88 28.59 -18.38
CA ASN A 141 10.60 28.97 -19.02
C ASN A 141 9.83 27.76 -19.60
N GLY A 142 8.61 27.44 -19.17
CA GLY A 142 7.54 28.27 -18.61
C GLY A 142 6.38 28.27 -19.60
N ASP A 143 5.21 27.84 -19.12
CA ASP A 143 3.86 28.30 -19.48
C ASP A 143 2.82 27.17 -19.70
N GLU A 144 1.69 27.38 -19.03
CA GLU A 144 0.50 26.57 -18.92
C GLU A 144 -0.35 26.68 -20.20
N SER A 145 -1.14 25.65 -20.54
CA SER A 145 -2.51 25.90 -20.98
C SER A 145 -3.39 24.66 -20.83
N GLU A 146 -4.38 24.85 -19.97
CA GLU A 146 -5.66 24.18 -19.87
C GLU A 146 -6.40 24.18 -21.23
N SER A 147 -7.15 23.11 -21.52
CA SER A 147 -8.34 23.18 -22.40
C SER A 147 -9.32 22.08 -22.04
N LYS A 148 -10.40 22.51 -21.39
CA LYS A 148 -11.66 21.80 -21.24
C LYS A 148 -12.38 21.73 -22.59
N SER A 149 -13.00 20.59 -22.89
CA SER A 149 -14.22 20.56 -23.71
C SER A 149 -15.19 19.51 -23.18
N ASN A 150 -16.37 20.00 -22.84
CA ASN A 150 -17.56 19.34 -22.35
C ASN A 150 -18.45 18.90 -23.54
N GLY A 151 -19.25 17.83 -23.43
CA GLY A 151 -20.21 17.50 -24.51
C GLY A 151 -20.90 16.13 -24.47
N THR A 152 -21.87 15.97 -23.56
CA THR A 152 -23.12 15.19 -23.60
C THR A 152 -23.58 14.62 -24.96
N SER A 153 -24.03 13.35 -25.03
CA SER A 153 -25.46 12.95 -25.16
C SER A 153 -25.69 11.45 -25.52
N THR A 154 -26.42 10.77 -24.63
CA THR A 154 -27.57 9.84 -24.85
C THR A 154 -27.59 8.76 -25.97
N LYS A 155 -27.84 7.52 -25.50
CA LYS A 155 -29.03 6.66 -25.70
C LYS A 155 -29.00 5.41 -26.61
N ASP A 156 -29.54 4.35 -26.00
CA ASP A 156 -30.39 3.25 -26.49
C ASP A 156 -29.75 2.09 -27.29
N GLY A 157 -30.10 0.85 -26.91
CA GLY A 157 -30.11 -0.29 -27.85
C GLY A 157 -29.77 -1.69 -27.34
N GLU A 158 -30.75 -2.33 -26.70
CA GLU A 158 -30.96 -3.76 -26.41
C GLU A 158 -30.54 -4.82 -27.46
N SER A 159 -29.96 -5.95 -27.01
CA SER A 159 -30.26 -7.34 -27.48
C SER A 159 -29.44 -8.37 -26.68
N THR A 160 -30.06 -9.19 -25.82
CA THR A 160 -30.70 -10.51 -26.10
C THR A 160 -29.70 -11.69 -26.13
N THR A 161 -29.70 -12.43 -25.01
CA THR A 161 -29.84 -13.90 -24.85
C THR A 161 -28.95 -14.83 -25.70
N THR A 162 -28.29 -15.82 -25.07
CA THR A 162 -28.66 -17.26 -25.09
C THR A 162 -27.47 -18.18 -24.70
N GLN A 163 -27.64 -18.91 -23.58
CA GLN A 163 -27.27 -20.31 -23.28
C GLN A 163 -25.80 -20.79 -23.38
N THR A 164 -25.22 -21.24 -22.26
CA THR A 164 -25.17 -22.65 -21.79
C THR A 164 -24.29 -23.55 -22.64
N SER A 165 -23.18 -24.06 -22.08
CA SER A 165 -22.88 -25.50 -21.99
C SER A 165 -21.68 -25.80 -21.12
N LYS A 166 -21.93 -26.69 -20.16
CA LYS A 166 -21.02 -27.46 -19.33
C LYS A 166 -20.33 -28.53 -20.19
N SER A 167 -19.04 -28.80 -19.97
CA SER A 167 -18.41 -30.06 -20.37
C SER A 167 -17.18 -30.35 -19.49
N GLU A 168 -17.25 -31.44 -18.75
CA GLU A 168 -16.16 -32.11 -18.05
C GLU A 168 -15.29 -32.89 -19.06
N SER A 169 -13.97 -32.90 -18.90
CA SER A 169 -13.21 -34.15 -18.91
C SER A 169 -11.73 -33.97 -18.59
N GLN A 170 -11.30 -34.90 -17.75
CA GLN A 170 -9.95 -35.26 -17.37
C GLN A 170 -9.19 -35.87 -18.57
N ASN A 171 -7.85 -35.79 -18.59
CA ASN A 171 -6.95 -36.95 -18.44
C ASN A 171 -5.55 -36.76 -19.08
N ALA A 172 -4.52 -37.05 -18.26
CA ALA A 172 -3.23 -37.70 -18.52
C ALA A 172 -2.35 -37.42 -19.77
N THR A 173 -1.11 -37.02 -19.44
CA THR A 173 0.17 -37.70 -19.77
C THR A 173 0.58 -37.86 -21.24
N GLY A 174 1.70 -37.22 -21.62
CA GLY A 174 2.36 -37.50 -22.90
C GLY A 174 3.56 -36.63 -23.23
N LYS A 175 4.70 -36.96 -22.63
CA LYS A 175 6.08 -36.52 -22.94
C LYS A 175 6.34 -36.47 -24.46
N SER A 176 6.76 -35.33 -25.00
CA SER A 176 7.54 -35.31 -26.25
C SER A 176 8.60 -34.21 -26.24
N VAL A 177 9.81 -34.67 -26.49
CA VAL A 177 11.08 -33.95 -26.55
C VAL A 177 11.09 -33.05 -27.78
N THR A 178 11.32 -31.76 -27.61
CA THR A 178 11.95 -30.94 -28.66
C THR A 178 13.04 -30.07 -28.04
N LYS A 179 14.26 -30.44 -28.37
CA LYS A 179 15.50 -29.71 -28.14
C LYS A 179 15.44 -28.49 -29.05
N LYS A 180 15.14 -27.31 -28.51
CA LYS A 180 15.27 -26.06 -29.26
C LYS A 180 16.65 -25.48 -29.00
N GLU A 181 17.34 -25.27 -30.12
CA GLU A 181 18.71 -24.82 -30.22
C GLU A 181 18.85 -23.41 -29.63
N ARG A 182 20.03 -23.15 -29.08
CA ARG A 182 20.44 -21.87 -28.53
C ARG A 182 20.67 -20.94 -29.71
N ASP A 183 19.72 -20.03 -29.93
CA ASP A 183 19.93 -18.82 -30.72
C ASP A 183 20.43 -17.74 -29.76
N ASP A 184 21.54 -17.12 -30.11
CA ASP A 184 22.17 -16.02 -29.41
C ASP A 184 21.22 -14.80 -29.36
N ASP A 185 20.54 -14.62 -28.22
CA ASP A 185 19.75 -13.43 -27.91
C ASP A 185 20.63 -12.43 -27.11
N ASP A 186 21.36 -11.59 -27.84
CA ASP A 186 22.19 -10.50 -27.31
C ASP A 186 21.42 -9.16 -27.36
N GLY A 187 20.09 -9.21 -27.47
CA GLY A 187 19.21 -8.05 -27.72
C GLY A 187 18.23 -7.71 -26.60
N ASP A 188 17.88 -8.66 -25.73
CA ASP A 188 16.88 -8.48 -24.67
C ASP A 188 17.49 -7.93 -23.36
N GLU A 189 18.76 -8.25 -23.06
CA GLU A 189 19.41 -7.82 -21.80
C GLU A 189 19.45 -6.29 -21.62
N SER A 190 19.57 -5.53 -22.72
CA SER A 190 19.60 -4.06 -22.67
C SER A 190 18.23 -3.43 -22.42
N ARG A 191 17.13 -4.11 -22.80
CA ARG A 191 15.75 -3.61 -22.57
C ARG A 191 15.30 -3.91 -21.15
N ASP A 192 15.70 -5.07 -20.63
CA ASP A 192 15.42 -5.45 -19.26
C ASP A 192 16.27 -4.67 -18.27
N GLY A 193 17.49 -4.28 -18.64
CA GLY A 193 18.31 -3.36 -17.83
C GLY A 193 17.62 -2.03 -17.48
N PHE A 194 16.80 -1.48 -18.39
CA PHE A 194 16.00 -0.28 -18.08
C PHE A 194 14.95 -0.55 -16.99
N TRP A 195 14.19 -1.63 -17.12
CA TRP A 195 13.14 -1.99 -16.18
C TRP A 195 13.71 -2.37 -14.81
N ILE A 196 14.81 -3.13 -14.79
CA ILE A 196 15.52 -3.47 -13.56
C ILE A 196 15.96 -2.21 -12.83
N ALA A 197 16.59 -1.24 -13.52
CA ALA A 197 16.99 0.01 -12.89
C ALA A 197 15.80 0.87 -12.41
N ALA A 198 14.68 0.86 -13.13
CA ALA A 198 13.47 1.55 -12.71
C ALA A 198 12.86 0.91 -11.45
N ILE A 199 12.88 -0.43 -11.35
CA ILE A 199 12.44 -1.18 -10.18
C ILE A 199 13.40 -0.97 -9.01
N GLU A 200 14.72 -0.90 -9.24
CA GLU A 200 15.70 -0.56 -8.20
C GLU A 200 15.46 0.84 -7.61
N ASP A 201 15.19 1.84 -8.45
CA ASP A 201 14.83 3.20 -8.00
C ASP A 201 13.54 3.18 -7.18
N ALA A 202 12.49 2.51 -7.67
CA ALA A 202 11.22 2.37 -6.95
C ALA A 202 11.38 1.64 -5.61
N LEU A 203 12.16 0.54 -5.56
CA LEU A 203 12.46 -0.18 -4.32
C LEU A 203 13.24 0.69 -3.34
N SER A 204 14.20 1.48 -3.82
CA SER A 204 14.96 2.42 -2.98
C SER A 204 14.03 3.44 -2.32
N ARG A 205 13.12 4.04 -3.08
CA ARG A 205 12.10 4.96 -2.57
C ARG A 205 11.12 4.28 -1.62
N ALA A 206 10.68 3.07 -1.93
CA ALA A 206 9.81 2.29 -1.07
C ALA A 206 10.44 2.04 0.31
N LYS A 207 11.74 1.70 0.36
CA LYS A 207 12.49 1.51 1.61
C LYS A 207 12.63 2.80 2.42
N ASP A 208 12.98 3.91 1.77
CA ASP A 208 13.06 5.21 2.44
C ASP A 208 11.69 5.63 3.02
N GLY A 209 10.62 5.46 2.22
CA GLY A 209 9.25 5.66 2.68
C GLY A 209 8.90 4.77 3.86
N PHE A 210 9.23 3.49 3.80
CA PHE A 210 8.97 2.53 4.88
C PHE A 210 9.68 2.92 6.18
N VAL A 211 10.96 3.32 6.14
CA VAL A 211 11.69 3.77 7.34
C VAL A 211 11.03 4.99 7.98
N LYS A 212 10.60 5.96 7.17
CA LYS A 212 9.90 7.16 7.65
C LYS A 212 8.55 6.80 8.27
N THR A 213 7.76 5.98 7.58
CA THR A 213 6.44 5.53 8.03
C THR A 213 6.54 4.73 9.31
N ARG A 214 7.46 3.76 9.39
CA ARG A 214 7.70 2.96 10.59
C ARG A 214 8.04 3.84 11.78
N LYS A 215 8.98 4.79 11.61
CA LYS A 215 9.31 5.73 12.69
C LYS A 215 8.09 6.54 13.16
N ALA A 216 7.26 7.01 12.24
CA ALA A 216 6.07 7.78 12.59
C ALA A 216 5.03 6.92 13.34
N LEU A 217 4.87 5.65 12.96
CA LEU A 217 3.98 4.70 13.63
C LEU A 217 4.53 4.27 15.00
N ASP A 218 5.83 4.01 15.12
CA ASP A 218 6.48 3.72 16.39
C ASP A 218 6.30 4.87 17.38
N GLU A 219 6.47 6.12 16.93
CA GLU A 219 6.21 7.31 17.76
C GLU A 219 4.73 7.51 18.11
N PHE A 220 3.82 6.98 17.29
CA PHE A 220 2.37 7.04 17.53
C PHE A 220 1.94 6.00 18.58
N TYR A 221 2.48 4.78 18.53
CA TYR A 221 2.14 3.68 19.45
C TYR A 221 2.97 3.65 20.74
N ALA A 222 4.09 4.39 20.81
CA ALA A 222 4.93 4.53 22.02
C ALA A 222 4.22 5.23 23.18
#